data_AF-A0A2D5S5A3-F1
#
_entry.id   AF-A0A2D5S5A3-F1
#
_cell.length_a   1.000
_cell.length_b   1.000
_cell.length_c   1.000
_cell.angle_alpha   90.00
_cell.angle_beta   90.00
_cell.angle_gamma   90.00
#
_symmetry.space_group_name_H-M   'P 1'
#
loop_
_entity.id
_entity.type
_entity.pdbx_description
1 polymer ?
#
loop_
_entity_poly.entity_id
_entity_poly.type
_entity_poly.pdbx_seq_one_letter_code
_entity_poly.pdbx_strand_id
1 'polypeptide(L)' 'MSSSETKVTDLIFVAANSLVKAFDRYDGREIWTWTAIPAGAGFFQKLSVSKFVTVSLDRDRLVVAGVKGVWCL' A
#
# COMPACT_ATOMS: atom_id res chain seq x y z
N MET A 1 -0.65 29.10 -6.14
CA MET A 1 0.15 27.89 -5.85
C MET A 1 -0.64 26.71 -6.37
N SER A 2 -0.27 26.17 -7.54
CA SER A 2 -0.92 25.00 -8.10
C SER A 2 -0.63 23.83 -7.17
N SER A 3 -1.66 23.21 -6.59
CA SER A 3 -1.54 21.87 -6.04
C SER A 3 -1.05 20.99 -7.18
N SER A 4 0.21 20.59 -7.15
CA SER A 4 0.72 19.55 -8.04
C SER A 4 -0.05 18.29 -7.71
N GLU A 5 -1.08 18.02 -8.50
CA GLU A 5 -1.89 16.82 -8.39
C GLU A 5 -0.96 15.63 -8.59
N THR A 6 -0.66 14.89 -7.51
CA THR A 6 0.22 13.72 -7.57
C THR A 6 -0.45 12.67 -8.44
N LYS A 7 0.07 12.45 -9.64
CA LYS A 7 -0.47 11.43 -10.54
C LYS A 7 -0.04 10.06 -10.05
N VAL A 8 -0.92 9.07 -10.21
CA VAL A 8 -0.61 7.67 -9.86
C VAL A 8 0.60 7.14 -10.64
N THR A 9 0.83 7.63 -11.86
CA THR A 9 2.02 7.30 -12.68
C THR A 9 3.34 7.80 -12.08
N ASP A 10 3.26 8.74 -11.14
CA ASP A 10 4.42 9.34 -10.48
C ASP A 10 4.68 8.66 -9.11
N LEU A 11 3.93 7.61 -8.80
CA LEU A 11 4.05 6.85 -7.56
C LEU A 11 4.72 5.49 -7.76
N ILE A 12 5.55 5.11 -6.79
CA ILE A 12 6.09 3.77 -6.63
C ILE A 12 5.37 3.11 -5.46
N PHE A 13 4.79 1.93 -5.70
CA PHE A 13 4.09 1.16 -4.67
C PHE A 13 4.94 0.00 -4.18
N VAL A 14 5.09 -0.12 -2.86
CA VAL A 14 5.84 -1.20 -2.22
C VAL A 14 4.94 -1.88 -1.20
N ALA A 15 4.78 -3.20 -1.34
CA ALA A 15 4.01 -4.02 -0.42
C ALA A 15 4.93 -4.96 0.37
N ALA A 16 5.01 -4.78 1.68
CA ALA A 16 5.82 -5.60 2.58
C ALA A 16 5.19 -5.68 3.97
N ASN A 17 5.27 -6.85 4.63
CA ASN A 17 4.85 -7.04 6.03
C ASN A 17 3.43 -6.50 6.35
N SER A 18 2.44 -6.78 5.50
CA SER A 18 1.06 -6.23 5.59
C SER A 18 0.94 -4.69 5.51
N LEU A 19 1.98 -4.00 5.06
CA LEU A 19 1.99 -2.58 4.74
C LEU A 19 2.10 -2.37 3.24
N VAL A 20 1.33 -1.43 2.72
CA VAL A 20 1.50 -0.89 1.38
C VAL A 20 1.89 0.56 1.52
N LYS A 21 3.00 0.93 0.90
CA LYS A 21 3.51 2.30 0.90
C LYS A 21 3.52 2.84 -0.51
N ALA A 22 3.17 4.10 -0.66
CA ALA A 22 3.37 4.85 -1.89
C ALA A 22 4.45 5.91 -1.69
N PHE A 23 5.40 5.94 -2.61
CA PHE A 23 6.48 6.92 -2.65
C PHE A 23 6.40 7.73 -3.93
N ASP A 24 6.74 9.02 -3.86
CA ASP A 24 7.01 9.80 -5.05
C ASP A 24 8.27 9.25 -5.75
N ARG A 25 8.18 9.03 -7.06
CA ARG A 25 9.25 8.41 -7.85
C ARG A 25 10.49 9.28 -8.01
N TYR A 26 10.38 10.59 -7.82
CA TYR A 26 11.41 11.58 -8.13
C TYR A 26 12.26 11.92 -6.91
N ASP A 27 11.61 12.11 -5.76
CA ASP A 27 12.31 12.47 -4.51
C ASP A 27 12.32 11.34 -3.47
N GLY A 28 11.60 10.24 -3.72
CA GLY A 28 11.52 9.09 -2.83
C GLY A 28 10.71 9.36 -1.55
N ARG A 29 9.98 10.47 -1.47
CA ARG A 29 9.18 10.83 -0.31
C ARG A 29 7.97 9.91 -0.17
N GLU A 30 7.70 9.45 1.06
CA GLU A 30 6.45 8.73 1.35
C GLU A 30 5.24 9.67 1.22
N ILE A 31 4.28 9.28 0.39
CA ILE A 31 3.02 10.00 0.15
C ILE A 31 1.92 9.45 1.07
N TRP A 32 1.81 8.13 1.16
CA TRP A 32 0.85 7.48 2.05
C TRP A 32 1.29 6.06 2.44
N THR A 33 0.72 5.56 3.54
CA THR A 33 0.84 4.18 4.00
C THR A 33 -0.55 3.61 4.29
N TRP A 34 -0.80 2.39 3.82
CA TRP A 34 -1.99 1.59 4.11
C TRP A 34 -1.61 0.29 4.79
N THR A 35 -2.45 -0.18 5.72
CA THR A 35 -2.24 -1.41 6.47
C THR A 35 -3.42 -2.36 6.28
N ALA A 36 -3.17 -3.62 5.91
CA ALA A 36 -4.23 -4.62 5.78
C ALA A 36 -4.90 -5.00 7.10
N ILE A 37 -4.24 -4.70 8.23
CA ILE A 37 -4.76 -4.98 9.56
C ILE A 37 -5.66 -3.80 9.99
N PRO A 38 -6.93 -4.03 10.37
CA PRO A 38 -7.80 -2.96 10.87
C PRO A 38 -7.19 -2.25 12.08
N ALA A 39 -7.36 -0.92 12.15
CA ALA A 39 -7.05 -0.17 13.36
C ALA A 39 -7.84 -0.76 14.54
N GLY A 40 -7.13 -1.36 15.51
CA GLY A 40 -7.74 -2.03 16.67
C GLY A 40 -7.56 -3.55 16.72
N ALA A 41 -6.93 -4.18 15.71
CA ALA A 41 -6.58 -5.60 15.80
C ALA A 41 -5.60 -5.87 16.96
N GLY A 42 -5.89 -6.91 17.74
CA GLY A 42 -5.11 -7.29 18.91
C GLY A 42 -3.67 -7.70 18.58
N PHE A 43 -2.79 -7.69 19.59
CA PHE A 43 -1.37 -8.02 19.47
C PHE A 43 -1.10 -9.33 18.71
N PHE A 44 -1.90 -10.37 18.94
CA PHE A 44 -1.76 -11.67 18.26
C PHE A 44 -2.12 -11.64 16.76
N GLN A 45 -3.07 -10.81 16.34
CA GLN A 45 -3.38 -10.62 14.91
C GLN A 45 -2.27 -9.85 14.19
N LYS A 46 -1.61 -8.92 14.89
CA LYS A 46 -0.38 -8.24 14.43
C LYS A 46 0.87 -9.11 14.45
N LEU A 47 0.83 -10.32 15.00
CA LEU A 47 1.91 -11.31 14.86
C LEU A 47 1.61 -12.32 13.75
N SER A 48 0.33 -12.56 13.44
CA SER A 48 -0.13 -13.34 12.27
C SER A 48 -0.19 -12.49 10.99
N VAL A 49 0.77 -11.58 10.83
CA VAL A 49 0.86 -10.62 9.73
C VAL A 49 0.95 -11.39 8.42
N SER A 50 -0.09 -11.29 7.60
CA SER A 50 -0.10 -11.96 6.30
C SER A 50 0.89 -11.27 5.39
N LYS A 51 1.87 -12.02 4.90
CA LYS A 51 2.78 -11.53 3.89
C LYS A 51 1.96 -11.20 2.64
N PHE A 52 2.15 -10.00 2.10
CA PHE A 52 1.66 -9.72 0.76
C PHE A 52 2.48 -10.57 -0.22
N VAL A 53 1.77 -11.11 -1.20
CA VAL A 53 2.35 -11.97 -2.24
C VAL A 53 2.60 -11.13 -3.48
N THR A 54 1.70 -10.20 -3.80
CA THR A 54 1.84 -9.32 -4.96
C THR A 54 1.13 -7.99 -4.76
N VAL A 55 1.63 -6.98 -5.47
CA VAL A 55 0.98 -5.69 -5.70
C VAL A 55 0.99 -5.43 -7.20
N SER A 56 -0.16 -5.02 -7.75
CA SER A 56 -0.32 -4.72 -9.17
C SER A 56 -1.08 -3.42 -9.32
N LEU A 57 -0.62 -2.57 -10.23
CA LEU A 57 -1.28 -1.32 -10.58
C LEU A 57 -2.02 -1.52 -11.90
N ASP A 58 -3.33 -1.31 -11.90
CA ASP A 58 -4.16 -1.23 -13.10
C ASP A 58 -4.71 0.19 -13.23
N ARG A 59 -4.08 0.99 -14.09
CA ARG A 59 -4.37 2.43 -14.26
C ARG A 59 -4.32 3.21 -12.95
N ASP A 60 -5.47 3.48 -12.34
CA ASP A 60 -5.66 4.23 -11.11
C ASP A 60 -5.93 3.33 -9.89
N ARG A 61 -6.04 2.01 -10.08
CA ARG A 61 -6.38 1.05 -9.03
C ARG A 61 -5.17 0.24 -8.61
N LEU A 62 -4.96 0.15 -7.31
CA LEU A 62 -3.90 -0.69 -6.75
C LEU A 62 -4.51 -1.96 -6.18
N VAL A 63 -4.18 -3.10 -6.80
CA VAL A 63 -4.60 -4.42 -6.33
C VAL A 63 -3.48 -5.03 -5.49
N VAL A 64 -3.80 -5.39 -4.25
CA VAL A 64 -2.86 -5.96 -3.30
C VAL A 64 -3.39 -7.33 -2.90
N ALA A 65 -2.62 -8.38 -3.13
CA ALA A 65 -2.99 -9.73 -2.73
C ALA A 65 -2.06 -10.23 -1.63
N GLY A 66 -2.65 -10.71 -0.55
CA GLY A 66 -1.96 -11.40 0.53
C GLY A 66 -2.54 -12.80 0.75
N VAL A 67 -1.90 -13.56 1.63
CA VAL A 67 -2.30 -14.96 1.92
C VAL A 67 -3.77 -15.09 2.36
N LYS A 68 -4.34 -14.07 3.01
CA LYS A 68 -5.69 -14.11 3.60
C LYS A 68 -6.74 -13.28 2.84
N GLY A 69 -6.38 -12.61 1.76
CA GLY A 69 -7.31 -11.73 1.07
C GLY A 69 -6.71 -10.94 -0.08
N VAL A 70 -7.59 -10.31 -0.86
CA VAL A 70 -7.25 -9.38 -1.94
C VAL A 70 -7.96 -8.07 -1.67
N TRP A 71 -7.24 -6.96 -1.82
CA TRP A 71 -7.73 -5.61 -1.62
C TRP A 71 -7.56 -4.79 -2.89
N CYS A 72 -8.53 -3.94 -3.18
CA CYS A 72 -8.46 -2.91 -4.21
C CYS A 72 -8.43 -1.56 -3.48
N LEU A 73 -7.32 -0.86 -3.59
CA LEU A 73 -7.10 0.47 -3.02
C LEU A 73 -7.30 1.54 -4.10
#